data_AF-A0A948W0F5-F1
#
_entry.id   AF-A0A948W0F5-F1
#
_cell.length_a   1.000
_cell.length_b   1.000
_cell.length_c   1.000
_cell.angle_alpha   90.00
_cell.angle_beta   90.00
_cell.angle_gamma   90.00
#
_symmetry.space_group_name_H-M   'P 1'
#
loop_
_entity.id
_entity.type
_entity.pdbx_description
1 polymer ?
#
loop_
_entity_poly.entity_id
_entity_poly.type
_entity_poly.pdbx_seq_one_letter_code
_entity_poly.pdbx_strand_id
1 'polypeptide(L)'
;MCENMPTLLNAYLDGELHGQRRLEVEKHLVSCTACRNDLQELRTVSDLLRAAPVPAFLPAERFVAQLILRLNAQDAALQLPRRALRDRPPKPAAWAGWLVPAGLLGAWFFLRTIFMLTTAISAADASGLLGQAGAWFTGGQSQAAWFVAITSLFGSQMSAAQQSTLSLFNQVSVFGGDLFSGFLWQAVVVLLYWGWLAAWWFRRAPQLVNVTAAPSQS
;
A
#
# COMPACT_ATOMS: atom_id res chain seq x y z
N MET A 1 -38.27 -48.59 -29.93
CA MET A 1 -36.98 -48.48 -29.21
C MET A 1 -37.19 -47.52 -28.04
N CYS A 2 -36.77 -47.90 -26.82
CA CYS A 2 -37.05 -47.19 -25.57
C CYS A 2 -35.81 -46.50 -24.96
N GLU A 3 -34.73 -46.37 -25.72
CA GLU A 3 -33.36 -46.08 -25.23
C GLU A 3 -33.23 -44.74 -24.47
N ASN A 4 -34.07 -43.74 -24.79
CA ASN A 4 -34.06 -42.42 -24.12
C ASN A 4 -35.34 -42.15 -23.29
N MET A 5 -36.21 -43.14 -23.16
CA MET A 5 -37.51 -42.99 -22.51
C MET A 5 -37.41 -42.77 -20.98
N PRO A 6 -36.50 -43.42 -20.22
CA PRO A 6 -36.42 -43.27 -18.76
C PRO A 6 -36.14 -41.84 -18.28
N THR A 7 -35.25 -41.11 -18.96
CA THR A 7 -34.93 -39.71 -18.63
C THR A 7 -36.12 -38.80 -18.91
N LEU A 8 -36.81 -39.02 -20.04
CA LEU A 8 -38.01 -38.26 -20.40
C LEU A 8 -39.20 -38.58 -19.48
N LEU A 9 -39.30 -39.80 -18.95
CA LEU A 9 -40.34 -40.16 -17.97
C LEU A 9 -40.20 -39.39 -16.65
N ASN A 10 -38.98 -39.21 -16.15
CA ASN A 10 -38.71 -38.42 -14.95
C ASN A 10 -39.10 -36.94 -15.18
N ALA A 11 -38.60 -36.34 -16.27
CA ALA A 11 -38.97 -34.97 -16.63
C ALA A 11 -40.49 -34.81 -16.90
N TYR A 12 -41.15 -35.85 -17.41
CA TYR A 12 -42.61 -35.88 -17.57
C TYR A 12 -43.32 -35.91 -16.22
N LEU A 13 -42.84 -36.71 -15.27
CA LEU A 13 -43.39 -36.81 -13.92
C LEU A 13 -43.24 -35.49 -13.13
N ASP A 14 -42.10 -34.82 -13.28
CA ASP A 14 -41.82 -33.52 -12.67
C ASP A 14 -42.53 -32.34 -13.37
N GLY A 15 -43.16 -32.59 -14.53
CA GLY A 15 -43.90 -31.59 -15.30
C GLY A 15 -43.01 -30.66 -16.14
N GLU A 16 -41.72 -30.97 -16.28
CA GLU A 16 -40.72 -30.16 -17.00
C GLU A 16 -40.80 -30.30 -18.54
N LEU A 17 -41.56 -31.28 -19.05
CA LEU A 17 -41.74 -31.46 -20.50
C LEU A 17 -42.87 -30.60 -21.07
N HIS A 18 -42.56 -29.91 -22.16
CA HIS A 18 -43.50 -29.01 -22.86
C HIS A 18 -43.53 -29.28 -24.38
N GLY A 19 -44.63 -28.90 -25.02
CA GLY A 19 -44.79 -28.92 -26.48
C GLY A 19 -44.60 -30.31 -27.09
N GLN A 20 -43.74 -30.40 -28.11
CA GLN A 20 -43.54 -31.62 -28.91
C GLN A 20 -43.00 -32.80 -28.08
N ARG A 21 -42.10 -32.57 -27.12
CA ARG A 21 -41.50 -33.63 -26.30
C ARG A 21 -42.52 -34.31 -25.39
N ARG A 22 -43.50 -33.55 -24.88
CA ARG A 22 -44.60 -34.10 -24.08
C ARG A 22 -45.51 -34.99 -24.93
N LEU A 23 -45.88 -34.53 -26.13
CA LEU A 23 -46.69 -35.30 -27.07
C LEU A 23 -46.00 -36.60 -27.52
N GLU A 24 -44.67 -36.57 -27.68
CA GLU A 24 -43.86 -37.75 -28.01
C GLU A 24 -43.94 -38.81 -26.89
N VAL A 25 -43.79 -38.39 -25.64
CA VAL A 25 -43.93 -39.27 -24.46
C VAL A 25 -45.36 -39.84 -24.37
N GLU A 26 -46.38 -39.00 -24.51
CA GLU A 26 -47.79 -39.42 -24.44
C GLU A 26 -48.12 -40.47 -25.53
N LYS A 27 -47.67 -40.25 -26.77
CA LYS A 27 -47.81 -41.24 -27.86
C LYS A 27 -47.08 -42.54 -27.54
N HIS A 28 -45.86 -42.45 -27.00
CA HIS A 28 -45.08 -43.63 -26.64
C HIS A 28 -45.79 -44.45 -25.55
N LEU A 29 -46.34 -43.78 -24.52
CA LEU A 29 -47.08 -44.42 -23.42
C LEU A 29 -48.35 -45.15 -23.88
N VAL A 30 -48.98 -44.74 -24.98
CA VAL A 30 -50.10 -45.49 -25.56
C VAL A 30 -49.62 -46.84 -26.11
N SER A 31 -48.48 -46.84 -26.81
CA SER A 31 -47.96 -48.02 -27.53
C SER A 31 -47.12 -48.98 -26.69
N CYS A 32 -46.48 -48.51 -25.61
CA CYS A 32 -45.50 -49.29 -24.84
C CYS A 32 -46.01 -49.60 -23.43
N THR A 33 -46.21 -50.89 -23.12
CA THR A 33 -46.57 -51.37 -21.77
C THR A 33 -45.43 -51.22 -20.77
N ALA A 34 -44.17 -51.47 -21.18
CA ALA A 34 -43.01 -51.39 -20.30
C ALA A 34 -42.84 -49.98 -19.71
N CYS A 35 -42.85 -48.95 -20.55
CA CYS A 35 -42.71 -47.57 -20.08
C CYS A 35 -43.92 -47.08 -19.26
N ARG A 36 -45.11 -47.68 -19.40
CA ARG A 36 -46.23 -47.39 -18.48
C ARG A 36 -45.98 -47.95 -17.08
N ASN A 37 -45.41 -49.16 -16.99
CA ASN A 37 -45.05 -49.76 -15.72
C ASN A 37 -43.96 -48.95 -15.03
N ASP A 38 -42.92 -48.55 -15.76
CA ASP A 38 -41.84 -47.72 -15.23
C ASP A 38 -42.37 -46.38 -14.68
N LEU A 39 -43.30 -45.73 -15.41
CA LEU A 39 -43.92 -44.49 -14.95
C LEU A 39 -44.75 -44.70 -13.67
N GLN A 40 -45.41 -45.85 -13.54
CA GLN A 40 -46.21 -46.18 -12.36
C GLN A 40 -45.33 -46.49 -11.14
N GLU A 41 -44.18 -47.13 -11.35
CA GLU A 41 -43.17 -47.34 -10.30
C GLU A 41 -42.61 -45.99 -9.79
N LEU A 42 -42.22 -45.09 -10.71
CA LEU A 42 -41.76 -43.74 -10.35
C LEU A 42 -42.82 -42.94 -9.59
N ARG A 43 -44.09 -43.02 -9.99
CA ARG A 43 -45.21 -42.40 -9.26
C ARG A 43 -45.35 -42.94 -7.85
N THR A 44 -45.26 -44.26 -7.69
CA THR A 44 -45.34 -44.92 -6.38
C THR A 44 -44.25 -44.42 -5.44
N VAL A 45 -43.01 -44.31 -5.94
CA VAL A 45 -41.90 -43.75 -5.15
C VAL A 45 -42.15 -42.27 -4.80
N SER A 46 -42.62 -41.47 -5.75
CA SER A 46 -42.95 -40.05 -5.50
C SER A 46 -44.03 -39.89 -4.43
N ASP A 47 -45.07 -40.72 -4.48
CA ASP A 47 -46.17 -40.71 -3.51
C ASP A 47 -45.69 -41.13 -2.12
N LEU A 48 -44.81 -42.13 -2.02
CA LEU A 48 -44.17 -42.52 -0.76
C LEU A 48 -43.33 -41.37 -0.16
N LEU A 49 -42.57 -40.65 -0.99
CA LEU A 49 -41.80 -39.49 -0.54
C LEU A 49 -42.70 -38.32 -0.11
N ARG A 50 -43.82 -38.10 -0.80
CA ARG A 50 -44.82 -37.07 -0.41
C ARG A 50 -45.57 -37.43 0.87
N ALA A 51 -45.80 -38.72 1.10
CA ALA A 51 -46.42 -39.24 2.32
C ALA A 51 -45.44 -39.28 3.51
N ALA A 52 -44.13 -39.13 3.26
CA ALA A 52 -43.15 -39.10 4.33
C ALA A 52 -43.38 -37.86 5.23
N PRO A 53 -43.28 -38.02 6.56
CA PRO A 53 -43.42 -36.90 7.47
C PRO A 53 -42.34 -35.86 7.20
N VAL A 54 -42.76 -34.65 6.88
CA VAL A 54 -41.85 -33.51 6.72
C VAL A 54 -41.19 -33.26 8.07
N PRO A 55 -39.85 -33.28 8.17
CA PRO A 55 -39.17 -33.01 9.43
C PRO A 55 -39.54 -31.61 9.89
N ALA A 56 -39.78 -31.45 11.20
CA ALA A 56 -40.04 -30.15 11.78
C ALA A 56 -38.85 -29.23 11.49
N PHE A 57 -39.04 -28.26 10.59
CA PHE A 57 -38.05 -27.24 10.35
C PHE A 57 -37.84 -26.45 11.64
N LEU A 58 -36.59 -26.35 12.07
CA LEU A 58 -36.25 -25.45 13.17
C LEU A 58 -36.63 -24.02 12.76
N PRO A 59 -37.20 -23.22 13.67
CA PRO A 59 -37.38 -21.80 13.43
C PRO A 59 -36.06 -21.17 12.97
N ALA A 60 -36.13 -20.27 11.98
CA ALA A 60 -34.96 -19.68 11.36
C ALA A 60 -34.01 -19.07 12.40
N GLU A 61 -34.54 -18.48 13.47
CA GLU A 61 -33.74 -17.89 14.54
C GLU A 61 -32.93 -18.94 15.31
N ARG A 62 -33.53 -20.10 15.59
CA ARG A 62 -32.85 -21.21 16.28
C ARG A 62 -31.79 -21.86 15.39
N PHE A 63 -32.06 -21.97 14.09
CA PHE A 63 -31.09 -22.47 13.13
C PHE A 63 -29.87 -21.55 13.03
N VAL A 64 -30.10 -20.23 12.87
CA VAL A 64 -29.01 -19.24 12.79
C VAL A 64 -28.20 -19.23 14.09
N ALA A 65 -28.86 -19.29 15.25
CA ALA A 65 -28.17 -19.36 16.54
C ALA A 65 -27.27 -20.60 16.65
N GLN A 66 -27.77 -21.78 16.27
CA GLN A 66 -26.98 -23.02 16.29
C GLN A 66 -25.84 -23.00 15.26
N LEU A 67 -26.07 -22.41 14.08
CA LEU A 67 -25.05 -22.29 13.03
C LEU A 67 -23.90 -21.39 13.48
N ILE A 68 -24.19 -20.22 14.04
CA ILE A 68 -23.18 -19.29 14.56
C ILE A 68 -22.36 -19.96 15.68
N LEU A 69 -23.01 -20.68 16.60
CA LEU A 69 -22.32 -21.40 17.67
C LEU A 69 -21.37 -22.47 17.11
N ARG A 70 -21.79 -23.24 16.10
CA ARG A 70 -20.94 -24.25 15.46
C ARG A 70 -19.79 -23.66 14.67
N LEU A 71 -20.02 -22.57 13.94
CA LEU A 71 -18.97 -21.88 13.19
C LEU A 71 -17.90 -21.31 14.13
N ASN A 72 -18.32 -20.67 15.23
CA ASN A 72 -17.39 -20.15 16.23
C ASN A 72 -16.58 -21.25 16.91
N ALA A 73 -17.20 -22.40 17.22
CA ALA A 73 -16.49 -23.54 17.79
C ALA A 73 -15.48 -24.16 16.80
N GLN A 74 -15.83 -24.23 15.51
CA GLN A 74 -14.91 -24.68 14.46
C GLN A 74 -13.76 -23.70 14.24
N ASP A 75 -14.03 -22.39 14.22
CA ASP A 75 -13.00 -21.35 14.11
C ASP A 75 -11.98 -21.43 15.27
N ALA A 76 -12.48 -21.70 16.49
CA ALA A 76 -11.65 -21.90 17.67
C ALA A 76 -10.81 -23.20 17.57
N ALA A 77 -11.41 -24.29 17.09
CA ALA A 77 -10.71 -25.56 16.89
C ALA A 77 -9.64 -25.51 15.79
N LEU A 78 -9.89 -24.75 14.72
CA LEU A 78 -8.96 -24.58 13.60
C LEU A 78 -7.91 -23.49 13.85
N GLN A 79 -7.93 -22.81 15.00
CA GLN A 79 -7.07 -21.68 15.35
C GLN A 79 -6.90 -20.67 14.21
N LEU A 80 -7.95 -20.48 13.38
CA LEU A 80 -7.86 -19.56 12.26
C LEU A 80 -7.76 -18.15 12.83
N PRO A 81 -6.69 -17.39 12.55
CA PRO A 81 -6.51 -16.07 13.12
C PRO A 81 -7.43 -15.10 12.37
N ARG A 82 -8.74 -15.12 12.67
CA ARG A 82 -9.76 -14.27 12.06
C ARG A 82 -9.49 -12.78 12.29
N ARG A 83 -8.69 -12.45 13.32
CA ARG A 83 -8.21 -11.07 13.58
C ARG A 83 -7.06 -10.63 12.68
N ALA A 84 -6.24 -11.56 12.16
CA ALA A 84 -5.12 -11.19 11.29
C ALA A 84 -5.56 -10.67 9.91
N LEU A 85 -6.80 -10.96 9.48
CA LEU A 85 -7.35 -10.44 8.22
C LEU A 85 -8.07 -9.09 8.37
N ARG A 86 -8.48 -8.72 9.60
CA ARG A 86 -9.18 -7.45 9.89
C ARG A 86 -8.20 -6.29 10.08
N ASP A 87 -6.97 -6.59 10.50
CA ASP A 87 -5.91 -5.60 10.74
C ASP A 87 -4.99 -5.41 9.54
N ARG A 88 -5.41 -5.79 8.32
CA ARG A 88 -4.68 -5.37 7.12
C ARG A 88 -5.01 -3.89 6.91
N PRO A 89 -4.11 -2.93 7.21
CA PRO A 89 -4.38 -1.54 6.88
C PRO A 89 -4.68 -1.47 5.38
N PRO A 90 -5.66 -0.65 4.95
CA PRO A 90 -5.91 -0.44 3.53
C PRO A 90 -4.57 -0.05 2.93
N LYS A 91 -4.04 -0.86 1.98
CA LYS A 91 -2.72 -0.62 1.38
C LYS A 91 -2.72 0.83 0.90
N PRO A 92 -2.02 1.77 1.56
CA PRO A 92 -1.88 3.07 0.96
C PRO A 92 -1.03 2.81 -0.27
N ALA A 93 -1.62 3.11 -1.43
CA ALA A 93 -1.00 3.27 -2.72
C ALA A 93 0.52 3.07 -2.64
N ALA A 94 1.05 1.93 -3.10
CA ALA A 94 2.50 1.65 -3.08
C ALA A 94 3.36 2.76 -3.75
N TRP A 95 2.70 3.63 -4.51
CA TRP A 95 3.15 4.83 -5.18
C TRP A 95 3.46 5.98 -4.20
N ALA A 96 2.70 6.10 -3.09
CA ALA A 96 2.99 7.02 -1.99
C ALA A 96 4.31 6.69 -1.26
N GLY A 97 4.74 5.42 -1.30
CA GLY A 97 6.05 5.02 -0.77
C GLY A 97 7.23 5.58 -1.55
N TRP A 98 7.05 5.92 -2.84
CA TRP A 98 8.10 6.53 -3.68
C TRP A 98 8.04 8.06 -3.69
N LEU A 99 6.89 8.66 -3.32
CA LEU A 99 6.74 10.11 -3.25
C LEU A 99 7.57 10.74 -2.12
N VAL A 100 7.70 10.06 -0.98
CA VAL A 100 8.55 10.53 0.14
C VAL A 100 10.03 10.65 -0.26
N PRO A 101 10.68 9.61 -0.82
CA PRO A 101 12.07 9.72 -1.25
C PRO A 101 12.25 10.67 -2.44
N ALA A 102 11.33 10.66 -3.40
CA ALA A 102 11.38 11.59 -4.53
C ALA A 102 11.26 13.05 -4.08
N GLY A 103 10.36 13.35 -3.13
CA GLY A 103 10.19 14.68 -2.56
C GLY A 103 11.43 15.15 -1.80
N LEU A 104 12.06 14.26 -1.03
CA LEU A 104 13.30 14.57 -0.31
C LEU A 104 14.49 14.84 -1.24
N LEU A 105 14.63 14.04 -2.31
CA LEU A 105 15.66 14.27 -3.34
C LEU A 105 15.41 15.58 -4.08
N GLY A 106 14.16 15.87 -4.44
CA GLY A 106 13.77 17.13 -5.07
C GLY A 106 14.08 18.34 -4.19
N ALA A 107 13.71 18.28 -2.91
CA ALA A 107 14.02 19.33 -1.94
C ALA A 107 15.54 19.51 -1.75
N TRP A 108 16.30 18.42 -1.69
CA TRP A 108 17.76 18.48 -1.60
C TRP A 108 18.39 19.13 -2.83
N PHE A 109 17.96 18.75 -4.04
CA PHE A 109 18.46 19.33 -5.29
C PHE A 109 18.13 20.83 -5.38
N PHE A 110 16.93 21.23 -4.95
CA PHE A 110 16.53 22.63 -4.91
C PHE A 110 17.36 23.46 -3.93
N LEU A 111 17.57 22.97 -2.70
CA LEU A 111 18.45 23.65 -1.73
C LEU A 111 19.90 23.74 -2.24
N ARG A 112 20.39 22.69 -2.89
CA ARG A 112 21.76 22.65 -3.45
C ARG A 112 21.94 23.65 -4.59
N THR A 113 20.95 23.77 -5.47
CA THR A 113 20.99 24.71 -6.61
C THR A 113 20.94 26.15 -6.14
N ILE A 114 20.07 26.48 -5.17
CA ILE A 114 20.06 27.80 -4.53
C ILE A 114 21.43 28.13 -3.95
N PHE A 115 22.00 27.20 -3.16
CA PHE A 115 23.29 27.44 -2.53
C PHE A 115 24.42 27.67 -3.54
N MET A 116 24.46 26.88 -4.62
CA MET A 116 25.39 27.08 -5.74
C MET A 116 25.23 28.46 -6.38
N LEU A 117 23.99 28.87 -6.66
CA LEU A 117 23.70 30.19 -7.26
C LEU A 117 24.16 31.33 -6.34
N THR A 118 23.85 31.25 -5.05
CA THR A 118 24.26 32.24 -4.05
C THR A 118 25.79 32.34 -3.97
N THR A 119 26.49 31.21 -3.92
CA THR A 119 27.96 31.21 -3.88
C THR A 119 28.59 31.77 -5.16
N ALA A 120 28.01 31.48 -6.34
CA ALA A 120 28.48 31.99 -7.61
C ALA A 120 28.29 33.52 -7.73
N ILE A 121 27.14 34.03 -7.27
CA ILE A 121 26.86 35.47 -7.23
C ILE A 121 27.82 36.18 -6.28
N SER A 122 28.04 35.65 -5.07
CA SER A 122 28.97 36.24 -4.11
C SER A 122 30.42 36.24 -4.62
N ALA A 123 30.84 35.19 -5.33
CA ALA A 123 32.18 35.14 -5.94
C ALA A 123 32.33 36.12 -7.13
N ALA A 124 31.28 36.29 -7.94
CA ALA A 124 31.25 37.28 -9.01
C ALA A 124 31.27 38.72 -8.48
N ASP A 125 30.65 38.97 -7.32
CA ASP A 125 30.72 40.26 -6.63
C ASP A 125 32.13 40.53 -6.08
N ALA A 126 32.72 39.54 -5.41
CA ALA A 126 34.08 39.65 -4.85
C ALA A 126 35.17 39.89 -5.91
N SER A 127 34.94 39.44 -7.16
CA SER A 127 35.83 39.71 -8.29
C SER A 127 35.56 41.05 -8.99
N GLY A 128 34.57 41.83 -8.51
CA GLY A 128 34.17 43.11 -9.08
C GLY A 128 33.35 42.99 -10.38
N LEU A 129 32.99 41.77 -10.78
CA LEU A 129 32.34 41.45 -12.05
C LEU A 129 30.90 41.97 -12.12
N LEU A 130 30.25 42.11 -10.95
CA LEU A 130 28.89 42.63 -10.81
C LEU A 130 28.83 44.15 -10.56
N GLY A 131 29.98 44.81 -10.33
CA GLY A 131 30.05 46.25 -10.07
C GLY A 131 29.07 46.71 -8.99
N GLN A 132 28.28 47.74 -9.29
CA GLN A 132 27.29 48.31 -8.35
C GLN A 132 26.05 47.42 -8.16
N ALA A 133 25.80 46.49 -9.09
CA ALA A 133 24.61 45.64 -9.08
C ALA A 133 24.70 44.52 -8.02
N GLY A 134 25.91 44.12 -7.62
CA GLY A 134 26.11 43.08 -6.60
C GLY A 134 25.46 43.41 -5.26
N ALA A 135 25.42 44.70 -4.89
CA ALA A 135 24.78 45.18 -3.66
C ALA A 135 23.27 44.92 -3.59
N TRP A 136 22.58 44.79 -4.74
CA TRP A 136 21.15 44.47 -4.80
C TRP A 136 20.88 42.97 -4.59
N PHE A 137 21.82 42.10 -4.96
CA PHE A 137 21.66 40.65 -4.90
C PHE A 137 22.12 40.03 -3.57
N THR A 138 23.13 40.63 -2.93
CA THR A 138 23.71 40.07 -1.70
C THR A 138 23.07 40.57 -0.42
N GLY A 139 22.07 41.48 -0.51
CA GLY A 139 21.23 41.86 0.63
C GLY A 139 22.01 42.35 1.85
N GLY A 140 22.98 43.24 1.65
CA GLY A 140 23.87 43.73 2.70
C GLY A 140 24.86 42.66 3.17
N GLN A 141 26.17 42.90 2.96
CA GLN A 141 27.21 41.96 3.38
C GLN A 141 27.03 41.57 4.85
N SER A 142 26.76 40.30 5.11
CA SER A 142 26.81 39.74 6.46
C SER A 142 28.24 39.89 6.97
N GLN A 143 28.42 40.67 8.03
CA GLN A 143 29.71 40.82 8.71
C GLN A 143 29.75 39.89 9.91
N ALA A 144 30.86 39.17 10.09
CA ALA A 144 31.02 38.34 11.26
C ALA A 144 31.14 39.22 12.52
N ALA A 145 30.53 38.78 13.63
CA ALA A 145 30.53 39.54 14.88
C ALA A 145 31.95 39.88 15.38
N TRP A 146 32.92 38.99 15.13
CA TRP A 146 34.33 39.23 15.47
C TRP A 146 34.93 40.39 14.67
N PHE A 147 34.55 40.53 13.39
CA PHE A 147 35.06 41.60 12.51
C PHE A 147 34.52 42.96 12.96
N VAL A 148 33.23 43.03 13.31
CA VAL A 148 32.61 44.23 13.87
C VAL A 148 33.27 44.61 15.19
N ALA A 149 33.54 43.65 16.07
CA ALA A 149 34.22 43.90 17.34
C ALA A 149 35.64 44.48 17.12
N ILE A 150 36.45 43.86 16.26
CA ILE A 150 37.83 44.32 15.99
C ILE A 150 37.84 45.70 15.33
N THR A 151 36.98 45.93 14.34
CA THR A 151 36.93 47.22 13.62
C THR A 151 36.36 48.35 14.50
N SER A 152 35.42 48.06 15.40
CA SER A 152 34.92 49.05 16.36
C SER A 152 35.96 49.48 17.40
N LEU A 153 36.83 48.56 17.83
CA LEU A 153 37.87 48.81 18.85
C LEU A 153 39.13 49.44 18.26
N PHE A 154 39.54 49.00 17.06
CA PHE A 154 40.85 49.33 16.49
C PHE A 154 40.79 49.99 15.12
N GLY A 155 39.59 50.21 14.55
CA GLY A 155 39.43 50.68 13.17
C GLY A 155 40.12 52.01 12.88
N SER A 156 40.09 52.96 13.84
CA SER A 156 40.75 54.26 13.71
C SER A 156 42.28 54.22 13.76
N GLN A 157 42.85 53.13 14.29
CA GLN A 157 44.31 52.95 14.43
C GLN A 157 44.91 52.07 13.33
N MET A 158 44.07 51.47 12.48
CA MET A 158 44.52 50.58 11.41
C MET A 158 44.85 51.33 10.13
N SER A 159 45.97 50.97 9.51
CA SER A 159 46.32 51.39 8.16
C SER A 159 45.37 50.78 7.11
N ALA A 160 45.26 51.40 5.94
CA ALA A 160 44.44 50.89 4.83
C ALA A 160 44.80 49.44 4.44
N ALA A 161 46.09 49.08 4.50
CA ALA A 161 46.54 47.72 4.23
C ALA A 161 45.99 46.72 5.27
N GLN A 162 45.98 47.07 6.55
CA GLN A 162 45.44 46.20 7.61
C GLN A 162 43.92 46.05 7.53
N GLN A 163 43.20 47.11 7.13
CA GLN A 163 41.75 47.04 6.92
C GLN A 163 41.42 46.09 5.75
N SER A 164 42.20 46.13 4.67
CA SER A 164 42.01 45.24 3.52
C SER A 164 42.26 43.76 3.82
N THR A 165 43.27 43.44 4.65
CA THR A 165 43.53 42.06 5.06
C THR A 165 42.45 41.55 6.00
N LEU A 166 41.99 42.36 6.95
CA LEU A 166 40.89 42.00 7.85
C LEU A 166 39.57 41.78 7.11
N SER A 167 39.26 42.57 6.09
CA SER A 167 38.04 42.36 5.28
C SER A 167 38.08 41.04 4.51
N LEU A 168 39.26 40.63 4.02
CA LEU A 168 39.44 39.31 3.40
C LEU A 168 39.23 38.18 4.40
N PHE A 169 39.79 38.29 5.61
CA PHE A 169 39.54 37.32 6.68
C PHE A 169 38.06 37.25 7.07
N ASN A 170 37.36 38.39 7.13
CA ASN A 170 35.92 38.42 7.37
C ASN A 170 35.16 37.65 6.28
N GLN A 171 35.44 37.93 5.00
CA GLN A 171 34.81 37.21 3.89
C GLN A 171 35.03 35.70 3.97
N VAL A 172 36.26 35.25 4.25
CA VAL A 172 36.56 33.82 4.42
C VAL A 172 35.81 33.21 5.60
N SER A 173 35.70 33.93 6.71
CA SER A 173 35.01 33.44 7.91
C SER A 173 33.49 33.32 7.72
N VAL A 174 32.87 34.30 7.06
CA VAL A 174 31.43 34.31 6.75
C VAL A 174 31.13 33.20 5.75
N PHE A 175 31.94 33.08 4.70
CA PHE A 175 31.85 32.01 3.72
C PHE A 175 31.99 30.62 4.36
N GLY A 176 32.95 30.45 5.28
CA GLY A 176 33.13 29.23 6.03
C GLY A 176 31.92 28.90 6.92
N GLY A 177 31.39 29.89 7.64
CA GLY A 177 30.20 29.73 8.48
C GLY A 177 28.96 29.31 7.69
N ASP A 178 28.71 29.94 6.54
CA ASP A 178 27.59 29.61 5.67
C ASP A 178 27.73 28.21 5.05
N LEU A 179 28.94 27.83 4.64
CA LEU A 179 29.22 26.47 4.18
C LEU A 179 28.98 25.44 5.28
N PHE A 180 29.55 25.63 6.47
CA PHE A 180 29.42 24.69 7.59
C PHE A 180 27.97 24.55 8.05
N SER A 181 27.25 25.67 8.17
CA SER A 181 25.82 25.67 8.53
C SER A 181 24.98 24.94 7.48
N GLY A 182 25.24 25.21 6.19
CA GLY A 182 24.59 24.53 5.08
C GLY A 182 24.83 23.02 5.09
N PHE A 183 26.08 22.59 5.30
CA PHE A 183 26.43 21.17 5.40
C PHE A 183 25.82 20.48 6.62
N LEU A 184 25.77 21.15 7.78
CA LEU A 184 25.15 20.62 9.00
C LEU A 184 23.66 20.34 8.78
N TRP A 185 22.92 21.29 8.22
CA TRP A 185 21.50 21.10 7.92
C TRP A 185 21.28 20.00 6.88
N GLN A 186 22.13 19.94 5.84
CA GLN A 186 22.08 18.87 4.84
C GLN A 186 22.34 17.49 5.46
N ALA A 187 23.30 17.38 6.37
CA ALA A 187 23.60 16.12 7.06
C ALA A 187 22.40 15.65 7.88
N VAL A 188 21.68 16.55 8.56
CA VAL A 188 20.46 16.21 9.31
C VAL A 188 19.36 15.67 8.38
N VAL A 189 19.11 16.33 7.25
CA VAL A 189 18.10 15.88 6.27
C VAL A 189 18.45 14.51 5.70
N VAL A 190 19.72 14.27 5.35
CA VAL A 190 20.19 12.99 4.85
C VAL A 190 20.06 11.91 5.94
N LEU A 191 20.42 12.19 7.19
CA LEU A 191 20.26 11.22 8.28
C LEU A 191 18.79 10.86 8.54
N LEU A 192 17.89 11.84 8.51
CA LEU A 192 16.44 11.60 8.62
C LEU A 192 15.93 10.75 7.45
N TYR A 193 16.41 11.03 6.24
CA TYR A 193 16.07 10.25 5.05
C TYR A 193 16.49 8.78 5.19
N TRP A 194 17.75 8.56 5.56
CA TRP A 194 18.32 7.22 5.72
C TRP A 194 17.65 6.47 6.87
N GLY A 195 17.34 7.16 7.98
CA GLY A 195 16.57 6.58 9.09
C GLY A 195 15.17 6.14 8.67
N TRP A 196 14.47 6.97 7.89
CA TRP A 196 13.16 6.61 7.33
C TRP A 196 13.26 5.42 6.36
N LEU A 197 14.24 5.43 5.47
CA LEU A 197 14.49 4.34 4.51
C LEU A 197 14.78 3.02 5.22
N ALA A 198 15.63 3.04 6.25
CA ALA A 198 15.95 1.88 7.07
C ALA A 198 14.70 1.34 7.78
N ALA A 199 13.93 2.21 8.44
CA ALA A 199 12.69 1.83 9.11
C ALA A 199 11.66 1.23 8.14
N TRP A 200 11.53 1.81 6.94
CA TRP A 200 10.66 1.30 5.90
C TRP A 200 11.12 -0.08 5.39
N TRP A 201 12.42 -0.29 5.23
CA TRP A 201 12.99 -1.57 4.80
C TRP A 201 12.80 -2.66 5.85
N PHE A 202 13.05 -2.37 7.13
CA PHE A 202 12.79 -3.30 8.25
C PHE A 202 11.31 -3.66 8.38
N ARG A 203 10.40 -2.71 8.13
CA ARG A 203 8.95 -2.98 8.14
C ARG A 203 8.47 -3.78 6.93
N ARG A 204 9.20 -3.76 5.82
CA ARG A 204 8.85 -4.48 4.58
C ARG A 204 9.57 -5.79 4.39
N ALA A 205 10.65 -6.07 5.11
CA ALA A 205 11.34 -7.36 5.08
C ALA A 205 10.33 -8.46 5.46
N PRO A 206 9.81 -9.23 4.49
CA PRO A 206 8.91 -10.33 4.79
C PRO A 206 9.71 -11.37 5.56
N GLN A 207 9.07 -12.04 6.52
CA GLN A 207 9.65 -13.14 7.28
C GLN A 207 10.16 -14.23 6.34
N LEU A 208 11.45 -14.16 5.97
CA LEU A 208 12.17 -15.19 5.21
C LEU A 208 12.78 -16.26 6.15
N VAL A 209 12.22 -16.41 7.34
CA VAL A 209 12.64 -17.43 8.30
C VAL A 209 11.37 -18.11 8.79
N ASN A 210 11.02 -19.22 8.15
CA ASN A 210 10.36 -20.40 8.73
C ASN A 210 9.78 -21.30 7.62
N VAL A 211 10.63 -21.78 6.71
CA VAL A 211 10.32 -22.97 5.90
C VAL A 211 11.58 -23.83 5.79
N THR A 212 12.03 -24.43 6.90
CA THR A 212 12.89 -25.62 6.86
C THR A 212 12.76 -26.38 8.19
N ALA A 213 12.44 -27.68 8.07
CA ALA A 213 12.37 -28.76 9.08
C ALA A 213 11.15 -28.71 10.02
N ALA A 214 10.30 -29.72 10.19
CA ALA A 214 10.27 -31.17 9.89
C ALA A 214 8.76 -31.61 9.91
N PRO A 215 8.29 -32.87 9.68
CA PRO A 215 8.97 -34.16 9.90
C PRO A 215 8.76 -35.24 8.80
N SER A 216 9.70 -36.17 8.69
CA SER A 216 9.43 -37.53 8.19
C SER A 216 9.79 -38.50 9.32
N GLN A 217 8.78 -38.90 10.09
CA GLN A 217 8.87 -40.07 10.96
C GLN A 217 8.53 -41.29 10.11
N SER A 218 9.43 -42.28 10.13
CA SER A 218 9.23 -43.66 9.69
C SER A 218 9.59 -44.57 10.85
#